data_AF-A0A349DWK0-F1
#
_entry.id   AF-A0A349DWK0-F1
#
_cell.length_a   1.000
_cell.length_b   1.000
_cell.length_c   1.000
_cell.angle_alpha   90.00
_cell.angle_beta   90.00
_cell.angle_gamma   90.00
#
_symmetry.space_group_name_H-M   'P 1'
#
loop_
_entity.id
_entity.type
_entity.pdbx_description
1 polymer ?
#
loop_
_entity_poly.entity_id
_entity_poly.type
_entity_poly.pdbx_seq_one_letter_code
_entity_poly.pdbx_strand_id
1 'polypeptide(L)'
;REMGDLLLPLLQQRYHSTPLWLHGGVSRKKRDQMVEDFQTKPQVKTMLLSLKAGGTGLNLTQASNVIHYDLWWNPAVENQATDRAYRIGQKNNVMVYRMITEGTFEEKVNEMIKDKQELADLTVSTGENWIGNLSNEDLKDIFELG
;
A
#
# COMPACT_ATOMS: atom_id res chain seq x y z
N ARG A 1 -2.09 1.79 -11.08
CA ARG A 1 -1.25 1.35 -12.22
C ARG A 1 -0.48 2.53 -12.74
N GLU A 2 -1.16 3.62 -13.09
CA GLU A 2 -0.56 4.89 -13.51
C GLU A 2 0.58 5.37 -12.59
N MET A 3 0.35 5.45 -11.27
CA MET A 3 1.42 5.91 -10.37
C MET A 3 2.66 5.00 -10.39
N GLY A 4 2.50 3.69 -10.48
CA GLY A 4 3.65 2.79 -10.58
C GLY A 4 4.37 2.87 -11.93
N ASP A 5 3.64 3.19 -13.01
CA ASP A 5 4.24 3.45 -14.32
C ASP A 5 5.04 4.77 -14.33
N LEU A 6 4.73 5.72 -13.42
CA LEU A 6 5.52 6.93 -13.15
C LEU A 6 6.71 6.67 -12.20
N LEU A 7 6.51 5.89 -11.14
CA LEU A 7 7.55 5.58 -10.15
C LEU A 7 8.66 4.71 -10.74
N LEU A 8 8.33 3.78 -11.64
CA LEU A 8 9.29 2.86 -12.21
C LEU A 8 10.48 3.57 -12.89
N PRO A 9 10.28 4.49 -13.87
CA PRO A 9 11.40 5.20 -14.49
C PRO A 9 12.13 6.12 -13.51
N LEU A 10 11.41 6.75 -12.56
CA LEU A 10 12.01 7.63 -11.55
C LEU A 10 12.98 6.87 -10.65
N LEU A 11 12.56 5.72 -10.13
CA LEU A 11 13.40 4.87 -9.29
C LEU A 11 14.57 4.29 -10.07
N GLN A 12 14.36 3.88 -11.32
CA GLN A 12 15.43 3.38 -12.17
C GLN A 12 16.50 4.45 -12.44
N GLN A 13 16.08 5.68 -12.72
CA GLN A 13 16.99 6.80 -12.92
C GLN A 13 17.75 7.15 -11.65
N ARG A 14 17.06 7.17 -10.50
CA ARG A 14 17.64 7.59 -9.22
C ARG A 14 18.61 6.56 -8.62
N TYR A 15 18.28 5.28 -8.72
CA TYR A 15 18.98 4.20 -8.01
C TYR A 15 19.75 3.26 -8.93
N HIS A 16 19.76 3.52 -10.25
CA HIS A 16 20.42 2.70 -11.26
C HIS A 16 20.09 1.20 -11.17
N SER A 17 18.89 0.88 -10.68
CA SER A 17 18.39 -0.48 -10.51
C SER A 17 16.94 -0.52 -10.97
N THR A 18 16.53 -1.61 -11.63
CA THR A 18 15.16 -1.74 -12.13
C THR A 18 14.29 -2.41 -11.07
N PRO A 19 13.30 -1.72 -10.50
CA PRO A 19 12.34 -2.34 -9.60
C PRO A 19 11.52 -3.40 -10.33
N LEU A 20 11.15 -4.47 -9.62
CA LEU A 20 10.11 -5.37 -10.11
C LEU A 20 8.75 -4.67 -10.00
N TRP A 21 7.90 -4.73 -11.03
CA TRP A 21 6.58 -4.08 -11.02
C TRP A 21 5.46 -5.12 -11.08
N LEU A 22 4.81 -5.37 -9.95
CA LEU A 22 3.74 -6.35 -9.80
C LEU A 22 2.37 -5.66 -9.76
N HIS A 23 1.59 -5.82 -10.83
CA HIS A 23 0.24 -5.28 -10.95
C HIS A 23 -0.75 -6.31 -11.53
N GLY A 24 -2.04 -5.96 -11.55
CA GLY A 24 -3.13 -6.89 -11.95
C GLY A 24 -3.05 -7.43 -13.40
N GLY A 25 -2.26 -6.80 -14.28
CA GLY A 25 -2.07 -7.26 -15.65
C GLY A 25 -0.95 -8.30 -15.82
N VAL A 26 -0.21 -8.61 -14.76
CA VAL A 26 0.88 -9.59 -14.80
C VAL A 26 0.33 -11.00 -14.69
N SER A 27 0.66 -11.86 -15.67
CA SER A 27 0.29 -13.28 -15.66
C SER A 27 0.79 -14.00 -14.40
N ARG A 28 0.06 -15.02 -13.94
CA ARG A 28 0.42 -15.80 -12.74
C ARG A 28 1.88 -16.28 -12.74
N LYS A 29 2.33 -16.90 -13.85
CA LYS A 29 3.72 -17.38 -13.99
C LYS A 29 4.76 -16.27 -13.78
N LYS A 30 4.55 -15.09 -14.40
CA LYS A 30 5.46 -13.95 -14.23
C LYS A 30 5.41 -13.39 -12.81
N ARG A 31 4.23 -13.38 -12.17
CA ARG A 31 4.08 -12.98 -10.77
C ARG A 31 4.90 -13.86 -9.84
N ASP A 32 4.77 -15.18 -9.99
CA ASP A 32 5.50 -16.15 -9.18
C ASP A 32 7.02 -15.95 -9.34
N GLN A 33 7.49 -15.75 -10.59
CA GLN A 33 8.89 -15.43 -10.86
C GLN A 33 9.35 -14.12 -10.21
N MET A 34 8.54 -13.06 -10.27
CA MET A 34 8.89 -11.78 -9.63
C MET A 34 9.01 -11.92 -8.11
N VAL A 35 8.12 -12.68 -7.48
CA VAL A 35 8.15 -12.95 -6.03
C VAL A 35 9.38 -13.77 -5.66
N GLU A 36 9.69 -14.81 -6.43
CA GLU A 36 10.91 -15.60 -6.24
C GLU A 36 12.17 -14.75 -6.40
N ASP A 37 12.23 -13.94 -7.45
CA ASP A 37 13.34 -13.04 -7.74
C ASP A 37 13.56 -12.05 -6.59
N PHE A 38 12.50 -11.43 -6.09
CA PHE A 38 12.59 -10.51 -4.95
C PHE A 38 13.11 -11.17 -3.67
N GLN A 39 12.76 -12.43 -3.45
CA GLN A 39 13.19 -13.16 -2.25
C GLN A 39 14.60 -13.73 -2.35
N THR A 40 15.06 -14.08 -3.56
CA THR A 40 16.29 -14.87 -3.75
C THR A 40 17.44 -14.11 -4.37
N LYS A 41 17.17 -13.08 -5.18
CA LYS A 41 18.19 -12.36 -5.95
C LYS A 41 18.69 -11.13 -5.18
N PRO A 42 19.95 -11.12 -4.68
CA PRO A 42 20.44 -10.02 -3.85
C PRO A 42 20.47 -8.67 -4.56
N GLN A 43 20.54 -8.64 -5.89
CA GLN A 43 20.52 -7.43 -6.71
C GLN A 43 19.12 -6.80 -6.82
N VAL A 44 18.05 -7.54 -6.52
CA VAL A 44 16.68 -7.02 -6.55
C VAL A 44 16.38 -6.40 -5.18
N LYS A 45 16.52 -5.07 -5.09
CA LYS A 45 16.32 -4.33 -3.84
C LYS A 45 14.93 -3.72 -3.67
N THR A 46 14.17 -3.60 -4.76
CA THR A 46 12.90 -2.88 -4.78
C THR A 46 11.87 -3.64 -5.59
N MET A 47 10.68 -3.79 -5.02
CA MET A 47 9.49 -4.25 -5.73
C MET A 47 8.40 -3.21 -5.52
N LEU A 48 7.82 -2.76 -6.62
CA LEU A 48 6.61 -1.97 -6.65
C LEU A 48 5.41 -2.92 -6.72
N LEU A 49 4.37 -2.64 -5.94
CA LEU A 49 3.12 -3.39 -5.95
C LEU A 49 1.95 -2.43 -6.09
N SER A 50 1.00 -2.75 -6.97
CA SER A 50 -0.31 -2.12 -6.88
C SER A 50 -1.09 -2.73 -5.70
N LEU A 51 -1.79 -1.92 -4.90
CA LEU A 51 -2.58 -2.39 -3.73
C LEU A 51 -3.51 -3.56 -4.05
N LYS A 52 -4.26 -3.50 -5.17
CA LYS A 52 -5.12 -4.62 -5.62
C LYS A 52 -4.36 -5.92 -5.90
N ALA A 53 -3.08 -5.84 -6.28
CA ALA A 53 -2.26 -7.03 -6.49
C ALA A 53 -1.65 -7.57 -5.18
N GLY A 54 -1.44 -6.70 -4.19
CA GLY A 54 -1.09 -7.06 -2.81
C GLY A 54 -2.17 -7.87 -2.09
N GLY A 55 -3.42 -7.82 -2.54
CA GLY A 55 -4.52 -8.66 -2.03
C GLY A 55 -4.43 -10.14 -2.36
N THR A 56 -3.49 -10.53 -3.24
CA THR A 56 -3.21 -11.96 -3.50
C THR A 56 -2.17 -12.47 -2.52
N GLY A 57 -2.23 -13.74 -2.10
CA GLY A 57 -1.43 -14.29 -0.99
C GLY A 57 0.09 -14.35 -1.20
N LEU A 58 0.74 -13.23 -1.48
CA LEU A 58 2.18 -13.10 -1.73
C LEU A 58 2.99 -13.34 -0.44
N ASN A 59 4.19 -13.90 -0.59
CA ASN A 59 5.17 -13.99 0.49
C ASN A 59 6.35 -13.09 0.18
N LEU A 60 6.54 -12.01 0.94
CA LEU A 60 7.56 -10.99 0.71
C LEU A 60 8.48 -10.84 1.94
N THR A 61 8.85 -11.96 2.58
CA THR A 61 9.63 -11.98 3.83
C THR A 61 11.06 -11.47 3.69
N GLN A 62 11.51 -11.17 2.47
CA GLN A 62 12.79 -10.50 2.23
C GLN A 62 12.68 -8.96 2.36
N ALA A 63 11.46 -8.42 2.36
CA ALA A 63 11.23 -6.99 2.60
C ALA A 63 11.44 -6.66 4.09
N SER A 64 12.28 -5.67 4.36
CA SER A 64 12.44 -5.06 5.68
C SER A 64 11.87 -3.64 5.75
N ASN A 65 11.45 -3.08 4.60
CA ASN A 65 10.84 -1.77 4.51
C ASN A 65 9.61 -1.88 3.60
N VAL A 66 8.48 -1.36 4.06
CA VAL A 66 7.22 -1.24 3.32
C VAL A 66 6.88 0.24 3.25
N ILE A 67 6.59 0.74 2.04
CA ILE A 67 6.20 2.14 1.83
C ILE A 67 4.82 2.13 1.18
N HIS A 68 3.82 2.62 1.91
CA HIS A 68 2.52 2.97 1.35
C HIS A 68 2.64 4.37 0.77
N TYR A 69 2.69 4.42 -0.56
CA TYR A 69 2.96 5.65 -1.30
C TYR A 69 1.71 6.53 -1.43
N ASP A 70 0.55 5.92 -1.69
CA ASP A 70 -0.73 6.61 -1.80
C ASP A 70 -1.61 6.22 -0.61
N LEU A 71 -2.43 7.15 -0.11
CA LEU A 71 -3.40 6.88 0.94
C LEU A 71 -4.53 5.99 0.42
N TRP A 72 -4.78 4.88 1.11
CA TRP A 72 -5.91 3.99 0.80
C TRP A 72 -7.00 4.10 1.87
N TRP A 73 -8.24 4.35 1.45
CA TRP A 73 -9.36 4.65 2.35
C TRP A 73 -9.88 3.46 3.18
N ASN A 74 -9.47 2.24 2.83
CA ASN A 74 -9.80 1.04 3.60
C ASN A 74 -8.55 0.47 4.30
N PRO A 75 -8.37 0.73 5.60
CA PRO A 75 -7.18 0.29 6.34
C PRO A 75 -6.92 -1.21 6.26
N ALA A 76 -7.96 -2.05 6.15
CA ALA A 76 -7.79 -3.50 6.07
C ALA A 76 -7.01 -3.93 4.82
N VAL A 77 -7.17 -3.22 3.70
CA VAL A 77 -6.45 -3.50 2.45
C VAL A 77 -4.99 -3.06 2.56
N GLU A 78 -4.73 -1.92 3.19
CA GLU A 78 -3.37 -1.43 3.46
C GLU A 78 -2.61 -2.36 4.44
N ASN A 79 -3.28 -2.77 5.52
CA ASN A 79 -2.76 -3.74 6.48
C ASN A 79 -2.47 -5.08 5.82
N GLN A 80 -3.38 -5.59 4.99
CA GLN A 80 -3.16 -6.84 4.25
C GLN A 80 -1.95 -6.74 3.29
N ALA A 81 -1.71 -5.58 2.69
CA ALA A 81 -0.52 -5.35 1.87
C ALA A 81 0.76 -5.36 2.72
N THR A 82 0.72 -4.74 3.91
CA THR A 82 1.80 -4.78 4.92
C THR A 82 2.10 -6.20 5.40
N ASP A 83 1.07 -6.99 5.67
CA ASP A 83 1.16 -8.36 6.17
C ASP A 83 1.89 -9.31 5.22
N ARG A 84 2.06 -8.94 3.94
CA ARG A 84 2.87 -9.72 2.99
C ARG A 84 4.35 -9.77 3.39
N ALA A 85 4.84 -8.75 4.09
CA ALA A 85 6.19 -8.71 4.65
C ALA A 85 6.26 -9.38 6.04
N TYR A 86 5.17 -9.35 6.82
CA TYR A 86 5.03 -9.99 8.13
C TYR A 86 4.51 -11.44 8.00
N ARG A 87 5.30 -12.31 7.36
CA ARG A 87 4.96 -13.74 7.24
C ARG A 87 6.00 -14.66 7.88
N ILE A 88 5.59 -15.92 8.10
CA ILE A 88 6.49 -16.99 8.55
C ILE A 88 7.69 -17.03 7.59
N GLY A 89 8.90 -16.96 8.16
CA GLY A 89 10.16 -16.89 7.41
C GLY A 89 10.78 -15.49 7.35
N GLN A 90 10.08 -14.45 7.82
CA GLN A 90 10.68 -13.14 8.05
C GLN A 90 11.75 -13.23 9.16
N LYS A 91 12.92 -12.63 8.91
CA LYS A 91 14.08 -12.66 9.82
C LYS A 91 14.53 -11.27 10.26
N ASN A 92 13.98 -10.22 9.65
CA ASN A 92 14.34 -8.83 9.92
C ASN A 92 13.16 -8.07 10.52
N ASN A 93 13.46 -7.01 11.25
CA ASN A 93 12.44 -6.03 11.61
C ASN A 93 11.93 -5.37 10.33
N VAL A 94 10.60 -5.29 10.20
CA VAL A 94 9.94 -4.61 9.10
C VAL A 94 9.54 -3.22 9.58
N MET A 95 10.01 -2.19 8.86
CA MET A 95 9.55 -0.82 9.05
C MET A 95 8.49 -0.48 8.01
N VAL A 96 7.40 0.13 8.47
CA VAL A 96 6.28 0.54 7.62
C VAL A 96 6.21 2.06 7.61
N TYR A 97 6.32 2.63 6.43
CA TYR A 97 6.20 4.06 6.18
C TYR A 97 4.92 4.32 5.42
N ARG A 98 4.17 5.32 5.87
CA ARG A 98 2.97 5.77 5.19
C ARG A 98 3.13 7.24 4.81
N MET A 99 3.07 7.52 3.51
CA MET A 99 3.18 8.88 2.99
C MET A 99 1.80 9.54 3.08
N ILE A 100 1.77 10.75 3.64
CA ILE A 100 0.57 11.58 3.74
C ILE A 100 1.00 13.00 3.43
N THR A 101 0.31 13.64 2.51
CA THR A 101 0.62 15.00 2.08
C THR A 101 -0.11 16.02 2.96
N GLU A 102 0.66 16.79 3.72
CA GLU A 102 0.16 17.86 4.60
C GLU A 102 -0.60 18.94 3.83
N GLY A 103 -1.66 19.49 4.42
CA GLY A 103 -2.46 20.56 3.81
C GLY A 103 -3.29 20.10 2.62
N THR A 104 -3.47 18.79 2.44
CA THR A 104 -4.30 18.21 1.39
C THR A 104 -5.44 17.39 1.98
N PHE A 105 -6.37 16.97 1.13
CA PHE A 105 -7.46 16.09 1.54
C PHE A 105 -6.95 14.76 2.16
N GLU A 106 -5.71 14.33 1.87
CA GLU A 106 -5.13 13.11 2.46
C GLU A 106 -5.06 13.18 3.99
N GLU A 107 -4.77 14.37 4.54
CA GLU A 107 -4.70 14.58 5.99
C GLU A 107 -6.07 14.39 6.64
N LYS A 108 -7.11 15.02 6.08
CA LYS A 108 -8.50 14.91 6.55
C LYS A 108 -9.04 13.49 6.44
N VAL A 109 -8.78 12.82 5.32
CA VAL A 109 -9.19 11.41 5.13
C VAL A 109 -8.46 10.51 6.14
N ASN A 110 -7.18 10.75 6.39
CA ASN A 110 -6.39 10.01 7.38
C ASN A 110 -6.93 10.19 8.82
N GLU A 111 -7.29 11.41 9.22
CA GLU A 111 -7.93 11.67 10.52
C GLU A 111 -9.25 10.93 10.63
N MET A 112 -10.11 11.03 9.63
CA MET A 112 -11.40 10.35 9.63
C MET A 112 -11.28 8.82 9.69
N ILE A 113 -10.28 8.25 9.00
CA ILE A 113 -9.95 6.83 9.09
C ILE A 113 -9.56 6.46 10.52
N LYS A 114 -8.71 7.25 11.18
CA LYS A 114 -8.29 6.98 12.57
C LYS A 114 -9.47 7.03 13.52
N ASP A 115 -10.29 8.07 13.44
CA ASP A 115 -11.49 8.21 14.29
C ASP A 115 -12.44 7.02 14.12
N LYS A 116 -12.65 6.57 12.87
CA LYS A 116 -13.47 5.39 12.58
C LYS A 116 -12.83 4.09 13.00
N GLN A 117 -11.51 3.96 12.92
CA GLN A 117 -10.81 2.79 13.44
C GLN A 117 -10.93 2.69 14.95
N GLU A 118 -10.79 3.80 15.68
CA GLU A 118 -10.99 3.82 17.13
C GLU A 118 -12.42 3.39 17.50
N LEU A 119 -13.43 3.81 16.72
CA LEU A 119 -14.82 3.39 16.89
C LEU A 119 -15.08 1.93 16.44
N ALA A 120 -14.38 1.44 15.43
CA ALA A 120 -14.50 0.07 14.92
C ALA A 120 -13.72 -0.95 15.78
N ASP A 121 -12.63 -0.55 16.42
CA ASP A 121 -11.96 -1.37 17.43
C ASP A 121 -12.86 -1.56 18.67
N LEU A 122 -13.83 -0.67 18.88
CA LEU A 122 -14.92 -0.83 19.84
C LEU A 122 -16.08 -1.70 19.31
N THR A 123 -16.19 -1.93 17.99
CA THR A 123 -17.29 -2.69 17.35
C THR A 123 -16.83 -3.47 16.10
N VAL A 124 -16.85 -4.81 16.16
CA VAL A 124 -16.36 -5.73 15.10
C VAL A 124 -17.20 -5.67 13.80
N SER A 125 -17.12 -4.59 13.02
CA SER A 125 -17.25 -4.59 11.56
C SER A 125 -17.18 -3.17 11.02
N THR A 126 -16.22 -2.87 10.14
CA THR A 126 -16.43 -1.83 9.13
C THR A 126 -15.85 -2.29 7.79
N GLY A 127 -16.74 -2.38 6.80
CA GLY A 127 -16.45 -2.79 5.42
C GLY A 127 -16.19 -1.61 4.47
N GLU A 128 -16.08 -1.94 3.18
CA GLU A 128 -15.44 -1.12 2.12
C GLU A 128 -16.17 0.18 1.71
N ASN A 129 -17.38 0.47 2.22
CA ASN A 129 -18.29 1.47 1.63
C ASN A 129 -18.57 2.73 2.47
N TRP A 130 -17.79 3.01 3.52
CA TRP A 130 -18.14 4.11 4.42
C TRP A 130 -18.00 5.51 3.78
N ILE A 131 -17.07 5.71 2.83
CA ILE A 131 -16.93 6.99 2.10
C ILE A 131 -18.17 7.29 1.26
N GLY A 132 -18.78 6.25 0.65
CA GLY A 132 -20.00 6.42 -0.14
C GLY A 132 -21.22 6.82 0.69
N ASN A 133 -21.13 6.77 2.02
CA ASN A 133 -22.21 7.09 2.96
C ASN A 133 -22.00 8.42 3.69
N LEU A 134 -20.99 9.22 3.31
CA LEU A 134 -20.75 10.53 3.90
C LEU A 134 -21.86 11.52 3.54
N SER A 135 -22.18 12.43 4.47
CA SER A 135 -23.10 13.52 4.18
C SER A 135 -22.48 14.53 3.22
N ASN A 136 -23.30 15.36 2.57
CA ASN A 136 -22.80 16.43 1.70
C ASN A 136 -21.93 17.45 2.47
N GLU A 137 -22.18 17.63 3.77
CA GLU A 137 -21.39 18.50 4.64
C GLU A 137 -20.00 17.88 4.87
N ASP A 138 -19.95 16.60 5.27
CA ASP A 138 -18.68 15.87 5.45
C ASP A 138 -17.85 15.83 4.16
N LEU A 139 -18.50 15.62 3.01
CA LEU A 139 -17.84 15.62 1.70
C LEU A 139 -17.26 16.99 1.38
N LYS A 140 -18.01 18.06 1.66
CA LYS A 140 -17.54 19.43 1.42
C LYS A 140 -16.31 19.73 2.28
N ASP A 141 -16.36 19.36 3.56
CA ASP A 141 -15.25 19.59 4.49
C ASP A 141 -13.97 18.84 4.08
N ILE A 142 -14.09 17.63 3.50
CA ILE A 142 -12.92 16.89 2.96
C ILE A 142 -12.23 17.63 1.80
N PHE A 143 -13.01 18.28 0.93
CA PHE A 143 -12.50 18.91 -0.30
C PHE A 143 -12.18 20.40 -0.17
N GLU A 144 -12.54 21.06 0.93
CA GLU A 144 -12.05 22.41 1.23
C GLU A 144 -10.55 22.36 1.59
N LEU A 145 -9.72 23.16 0.93
CA LEU A 145 -8.32 23.33 1.31
C LEU A 145 -8.26 24.26 2.52
N GLY A 146 -7.50 23.87 3.55
CA GLY A 146 -7.23 24.70 4.73
C GLY A 146 -6.36 25.90 4.41
#